data_AF-A0A7Y2K4U9-F1
#
_entry.id   AF-A0A7Y2K4U9-F1
#
_cell.length_a   1.000
_cell.length_b   1.000
_cell.length_c   1.000
_cell.angle_alpha   90.00
_cell.angle_beta   90.00
_cell.angle_gamma   90.00
#
_symmetry.space_group_name_H-M   'P 1'
#
loop_
_entity.id
_entity.type
_entity.pdbx_description
1 polymer ?
#
loop_
_entity_poly.entity_id
_entity_poly.type
_entity_poly.pdbx_seq_one_letter_code
_entity_poly.pdbx_strand_id
1 'polypeptide(L)'
;DKDGKLIKRMGEVVDGQYQKYIVESGAYIREHFFGVDEDLLEMVSDLTDEQLRKMRRGGHDPEKVFAVFNAAVNHKGAPTVILSKTVKGYGLGESGEGKNITHQQKKLNEDEMKEFRARFGIPISDEQISNDPFYIPDEDSTEMKYLKERRNALGGFVPSRKTDLKPIKTPPEKVFEEFYKGTEGREVSTTMVFVKILAKLLKDKEIGKLIGPIVPDEARTFGMESLFRQVGIYAHSGQLYEPVDADSLLYYKEAKNGQILEEGITEAGSMSSFIAAGTAHSTHGINMIPFFIYYSMFGLQRIGDLVWAAGDIGAKGFMIGGTAGRTTLNGEGLQHQDGHSHLLAYTVPNLCAYDPAFAYELAVLIREGIKRMYEEQRNEFFYITVMNENYAMPPMPEGVKDG
;
A
#
# COMPACT_ATOMS: atom_id res chain seq x y z
N ASP A 1 -5.86 43.83 -2.84
CA ASP A 1 -5.08 43.44 -4.02
C ASP A 1 -5.92 43.50 -5.29
N LYS A 2 -6.03 44.66 -5.97
CA LYS A 2 -6.78 44.79 -7.24
C LYS A 2 -5.92 44.46 -8.46
N ASP A 3 -4.62 44.73 -8.37
CA ASP A 3 -3.66 44.57 -9.47
C ASP A 3 -2.89 43.23 -9.43
N GLY A 4 -3.23 42.35 -8.48
CA GLY A 4 -2.65 41.01 -8.34
C GLY A 4 -1.20 41.02 -7.82
N LYS A 5 -0.72 42.14 -7.27
CA LYS A 5 0.65 42.29 -6.79
C LYS A 5 0.96 41.35 -5.64
N LEU A 6 0.00 41.13 -4.73
CA LEU A 6 0.20 40.24 -3.58
C LEU A 6 0.33 38.79 -4.05
N ILE A 7 -0.53 38.36 -4.97
CA ILE A 7 -0.44 37.02 -5.59
C ILE A 7 0.90 36.84 -6.30
N LYS A 8 1.33 37.83 -7.08
CA LYS A 8 2.64 37.80 -7.74
C LYS A 8 3.78 37.65 -6.72
N ARG A 9 3.78 38.47 -5.67
CA ARG A 9 4.79 38.40 -4.60
C ARG A 9 4.79 37.02 -3.94
N MET A 10 3.62 36.48 -3.62
CA MET A 10 3.50 35.14 -3.03
C MET A 10 4.10 34.05 -3.91
N GLY A 11 4.03 34.18 -5.23
CA GLY A 11 4.61 33.25 -6.21
C GLY A 11 6.11 33.41 -6.44
N GLU A 12 6.68 34.60 -6.19
CA GLU A 12 8.12 34.87 -6.33
C GLU A 12 8.94 34.43 -5.09
N VAL A 13 8.31 34.40 -3.91
CA VAL A 13 8.97 34.02 -2.67
C VAL A 13 9.24 32.52 -2.65
N VAL A 14 10.52 32.16 -2.59
CA VAL A 14 10.98 30.77 -2.49
C VAL A 14 10.79 30.19 -1.08
N ASP A 15 10.76 28.86 -0.97
CA ASP A 15 10.52 28.15 0.30
C ASP A 15 11.46 28.55 1.43
N GLY A 16 12.76 28.71 1.15
CA GLY A 16 13.74 29.13 2.15
C GLY A 16 13.40 30.49 2.78
N GLN A 17 12.88 31.42 1.96
CA GLN A 17 12.43 32.72 2.45
C GLN A 17 11.12 32.61 3.24
N TYR A 18 10.19 31.75 2.81
CA TYR A 18 8.98 31.45 3.61
C TYR A 18 9.30 30.81 4.96
N GLN A 19 10.37 30.02 5.09
CA GLN A 19 10.83 29.51 6.38
C GLN A 19 11.37 30.64 7.26
N LYS A 20 12.16 31.55 6.68
CA LYS A 20 12.68 32.71 7.40
C LYS A 20 11.55 33.57 8.00
N TYR A 21 10.47 33.81 7.25
CA TYR A 21 9.32 34.57 7.75
C TYR A 21 8.60 33.93 8.95
N ILE A 22 8.78 32.64 9.24
CA ILE A 22 8.17 32.00 10.42
C ILE A 22 8.90 32.33 11.70
N VAL A 23 10.23 32.43 11.63
CA VAL A 23 11.08 32.62 12.82
C VAL A 23 11.39 34.10 13.07
N GLU A 24 11.11 34.97 12.11
CA GLU A 24 11.43 36.39 12.17
C GLU A 24 10.30 37.25 12.74
N SER A 25 10.64 38.50 13.06
CA SER A 25 9.68 39.48 13.57
C SER A 25 8.68 39.94 12.50
N GLY A 26 7.55 40.50 12.94
CA GLY A 26 6.61 41.15 12.01
C GLY A 26 7.22 42.32 11.25
N ALA A 27 8.16 43.06 11.86
CA ALA A 27 8.91 44.12 11.18
C ALA A 27 9.71 43.56 10.00
N TYR A 28 10.39 42.42 10.20
CA TYR A 28 11.12 41.74 9.13
C TYR A 28 10.17 41.27 8.01
N ILE A 29 8.99 40.75 8.35
CA ILE A 29 7.97 40.38 7.35
C ILE A 29 7.50 41.63 6.59
N ARG A 30 7.22 42.73 7.31
CA ARG A 30 6.81 44.00 6.69
C ARG A 30 7.86 44.49 5.71
N GLU A 31 9.12 44.55 6.10
CA GLU A 31 10.21 45.05 5.26
C GLU A 31 10.48 44.12 4.07
N HIS A 32 10.64 42.82 4.32
CA HIS A 32 11.17 41.89 3.32
C HIS A 32 10.10 41.16 2.51
N PHE A 33 8.84 41.12 2.95
CA PHE A 33 7.73 40.57 2.14
C PHE A 33 6.94 41.69 1.47
N PHE A 34 6.44 42.66 2.25
CA PHE A 34 5.57 43.73 1.76
C PHE A 34 6.35 44.95 1.26
N GLY A 35 7.45 45.31 1.91
CA GLY A 35 8.27 46.51 1.63
C GLY A 35 9.08 46.45 0.34
N VAL A 36 8.97 45.38 -0.44
CA VAL A 36 9.59 45.26 -1.77
C VAL A 36 8.84 46.04 -2.85
N ASP A 37 7.61 46.49 -2.56
CA ASP A 37 6.76 47.28 -3.44
C ASP A 37 5.89 48.22 -2.59
N GLU A 38 5.79 49.49 -2.97
CA GLU A 38 5.06 50.50 -2.19
C GLU A 38 3.57 50.16 -2.04
N ASP A 39 2.93 49.57 -3.06
CA ASP A 39 1.53 49.19 -2.99
C ASP A 39 1.31 48.00 -2.04
N LEU A 40 2.27 47.06 -2.00
CA LEU A 40 2.22 45.94 -1.05
C LEU A 40 2.42 46.41 0.39
N LEU A 41 3.31 47.38 0.61
CA LEU A 41 3.52 47.96 1.92
C LEU A 41 2.27 48.73 2.40
N GLU A 42 1.62 49.47 1.51
CA GLU A 42 0.37 50.17 1.80
C GLU A 42 -0.77 49.20 2.15
N MET A 43 -0.83 48.01 1.52
CA MET A 43 -1.84 46.99 1.84
C MET A 43 -1.81 46.50 3.29
N VAL A 44 -0.72 46.74 4.04
CA VAL A 44 -0.57 46.34 5.43
C VAL A 44 -0.28 47.51 6.37
N SER A 45 -0.52 48.75 5.91
CA SER A 45 -0.21 49.97 6.67
C SER A 45 -0.99 50.08 7.99
N ASP A 46 -2.18 49.50 8.03
CA ASP A 46 -3.08 49.44 9.19
C ASP A 46 -2.82 48.24 10.12
N LEU A 47 -2.03 47.26 9.68
CA LEU A 47 -1.67 46.08 10.47
C LEU A 47 -0.47 46.37 11.35
N THR A 48 -0.49 45.87 12.59
CA THR A 48 0.69 45.85 13.45
C THR A 48 1.63 44.70 13.08
N ASP A 49 2.90 44.80 13.47
CA ASP A 49 3.87 43.72 13.28
C ASP A 49 3.45 42.43 13.99
N GLU A 50 2.75 42.54 15.13
CA GLU A 50 2.19 41.38 15.81
C GLU A 50 1.08 40.71 14.98
N GLN A 51 0.23 41.49 14.31
CA GLN A 51 -0.80 40.96 13.41
C GLN A 51 -0.17 40.28 12.19
N LEU A 52 0.88 40.85 11.61
CA LEU A 52 1.64 40.23 10.51
C LEU A 52 2.24 38.89 10.94
N ARG A 53 2.86 38.84 12.13
CA ARG A 53 3.43 37.61 12.67
C ARG A 53 2.36 36.53 12.95
N LYS A 54 1.12 36.93 13.27
CA LYS A 54 -0.01 36.02 13.53
C LYS A 54 -0.72 35.52 12.28
N MET A 55 -0.34 35.98 11.07
CA MET A 55 -0.94 35.48 9.83
C MET A 55 -0.73 33.98 9.68
N ARG A 56 -1.84 33.24 9.56
CA ARG A 56 -1.82 31.78 9.52
C ARG A 56 -1.60 31.27 8.10
N ARG A 57 -0.94 30.11 8.01
CA ARG A 57 -0.92 29.32 6.77
C ARG A 57 -2.21 28.52 6.67
N GLY A 58 -2.70 28.28 5.45
CA GLY A 58 -4.00 27.64 5.22
C GLY A 58 -4.14 26.24 5.84
N GLY A 59 -3.05 25.50 6.02
CA GLY A 59 -3.09 24.19 6.70
C GLY A 59 -3.40 24.25 8.20
N HIS A 60 -3.37 25.44 8.80
CA HIS A 60 -3.72 25.72 10.20
C HIS A 60 -5.05 26.45 10.35
N ASP A 61 -5.82 26.54 9.26
CA ASP A 61 -7.14 27.14 9.22
C ASP A 61 -8.21 26.04 8.99
N PRO A 62 -9.01 25.68 10.01
CA PRO A 62 -10.01 24.63 9.90
C PRO A 62 -11.05 24.87 8.81
N GLU A 63 -11.40 26.12 8.50
CA GLU A 63 -12.37 26.42 7.44
C GLU A 63 -11.78 26.12 6.06
N LYS A 64 -10.50 26.47 5.84
CA LYS A 64 -9.79 26.14 4.60
C LYS A 64 -9.59 24.64 4.46
N VAL A 65 -9.19 23.96 5.54
CA VAL A 65 -9.03 22.50 5.56
C VAL A 65 -10.37 21.82 5.26
N PHE A 66 -11.47 22.22 5.90
CA PHE A 66 -12.79 21.67 5.62
C PHE A 66 -13.20 21.90 4.16
N ALA A 67 -13.03 23.12 3.64
CA ALA A 67 -13.39 23.45 2.27
C ALA A 67 -12.69 22.55 1.24
N VAL A 68 -11.38 22.29 1.42
CA VAL A 68 -10.63 21.42 0.49
C VAL A 68 -11.00 19.94 0.63
N PHE A 69 -11.24 19.44 1.84
CA PHE A 69 -11.72 18.06 2.03
C PHE A 69 -13.13 17.87 1.46
N ASN A 70 -14.02 18.84 1.67
CA ASN A 70 -15.36 18.81 1.08
C ASN A 70 -15.29 18.84 -0.46
N ALA A 71 -14.43 19.66 -1.06
CA ALA A 71 -14.21 19.65 -2.50
C ALA A 71 -13.68 18.29 -2.98
N ALA A 72 -12.70 17.71 -2.28
CA ALA A 72 -12.08 16.43 -2.63
C ALA A 72 -13.08 15.26 -2.60
N VAL A 73 -13.90 15.15 -1.54
CA VAL A 73 -14.91 14.07 -1.41
C VAL A 73 -15.99 14.16 -2.51
N ASN A 74 -16.31 15.36 -2.96
CA ASN A 74 -17.30 15.61 -4.01
C ASN A 74 -16.72 15.57 -5.43
N HIS A 75 -15.39 15.54 -5.59
CA HIS A 75 -14.75 15.44 -6.90
C HIS A 75 -14.96 14.05 -7.53
N LYS A 76 -15.12 13.99 -8.86
CA LYS A 76 -15.34 12.77 -9.64
C LYS A 76 -14.46 12.78 -10.88
N GLY A 77 -14.06 11.60 -11.33
CA GLY A 77 -13.32 11.40 -12.59
C GLY A 77 -11.80 11.30 -12.43
N ALA A 78 -11.22 11.78 -11.33
CA ALA A 78 -9.79 11.65 -11.04
C ALA A 78 -9.49 11.63 -9.53
N PRO A 79 -8.32 11.13 -9.11
CA PRO A 79 -7.81 11.31 -7.74
C PRO A 79 -7.58 12.79 -7.41
N THR A 80 -7.69 13.16 -6.13
CA THR A 80 -7.40 14.52 -5.64
C THR A 80 -6.16 14.53 -4.75
N VAL A 81 -5.27 15.50 -4.98
CA VAL A 81 -4.11 15.79 -4.10
C VAL A 81 -4.35 17.11 -3.39
N ILE A 82 -4.26 17.13 -2.06
CA ILE A 82 -4.39 18.34 -1.24
C ILE A 82 -3.00 18.79 -0.80
N LEU A 83 -2.58 19.98 -1.24
CA LEU A 83 -1.31 20.59 -0.84
C LEU A 83 -1.51 21.52 0.36
N SER A 84 -1.33 20.99 1.57
CA SER A 84 -1.52 21.75 2.81
C SER A 84 -0.24 22.47 3.23
N LYS A 85 -0.22 23.81 3.12
CA LYS A 85 0.89 24.64 3.60
C LYS A 85 0.80 24.79 5.12
N THR A 86 1.71 24.14 5.86
CA THR A 86 1.77 24.15 7.34
C THR A 86 3.09 24.72 7.85
N VAL A 87 3.27 24.80 9.17
CA VAL A 87 4.52 25.16 9.84
C VAL A 87 5.04 23.93 10.58
N LYS A 88 6.29 23.53 10.34
CA LYS A 88 6.94 22.43 11.09
C LYS A 88 7.15 22.87 12.54
N GLY A 89 6.72 22.04 13.49
CA GLY A 89 6.77 22.38 14.91
C GLY A 89 5.80 23.50 15.31
N TYR A 90 4.69 23.69 14.58
CA TYR A 90 3.67 24.68 14.94
C TYR A 90 3.25 24.50 16.40
N GLY A 91 3.27 25.59 17.17
CA GLY A 91 2.93 25.50 18.59
C GLY A 91 4.12 25.43 19.54
N LEU A 92 5.29 25.04 19.06
CA LEU A 92 6.46 24.77 19.91
C LEU A 92 7.26 26.04 20.28
N GLY A 93 6.90 27.20 19.72
CA GLY A 93 7.59 28.45 20.05
C GLY A 93 9.07 28.41 19.67
N GLU A 94 9.93 29.03 20.48
CA GLU A 94 11.38 29.09 20.21
C GLU A 94 12.07 27.72 20.20
N SER A 95 11.44 26.69 20.77
CA SER A 95 12.02 25.35 20.87
C SER A 95 12.09 24.59 19.53
N GLY A 96 11.28 24.95 18.54
CA GLY A 96 11.28 24.20 17.27
C GLY A 96 10.38 24.70 16.14
N GLU A 97 9.59 25.75 16.36
CA GLU A 97 8.68 26.25 15.32
C GLU A 97 9.46 26.93 14.18
N GLY A 98 9.41 26.34 12.98
CA GLY A 98 10.15 26.85 11.81
C GLY A 98 11.68 26.74 11.91
N LYS A 99 12.22 26.06 12.93
CA LYS A 99 13.67 25.86 13.12
C LYS A 99 14.13 24.49 12.63
N ASN A 100 15.35 24.44 12.12
CA ASN A 100 16.03 23.19 11.72
C ASN A 100 16.73 22.53 12.92
N ILE A 101 15.98 22.28 13.99
CA ILE A 101 16.50 21.50 15.14
C ILE A 101 16.65 20.02 14.77
N THR A 102 17.66 19.34 15.31
CA THR A 102 17.91 17.92 15.06
C THR A 102 16.82 17.08 15.72
N HIS A 103 16.39 16.00 15.03
CA HIS A 103 15.43 15.02 15.56
C HIS A 103 15.93 14.25 16.81
N GLN A 104 17.12 14.57 17.34
CA GLN A 104 17.72 13.96 18.53
C GLN A 104 17.32 14.66 19.85
N GLN A 105 16.65 15.82 19.81
CA GLN A 105 16.14 16.48 21.01
C GLN A 105 14.96 15.66 21.57
N LYS A 106 15.27 14.76 22.50
CA LYS A 106 14.37 13.71 23.01
C LYS A 106 13.26 14.20 23.94
N LYS A 107 13.39 15.40 24.52
CA LYS A 107 12.44 15.96 25.47
C LYS A 107 12.34 17.47 25.29
N LEU A 108 11.11 17.99 25.38
CA LEU A 108 10.89 19.40 25.67
C LEU A 108 11.36 19.65 27.11
N ASN A 109 11.99 20.79 27.38
CA ASN A 109 12.23 21.21 28.76
C ASN A 109 10.93 21.74 29.40
N GLU A 110 10.93 21.91 30.72
CA GLU A 110 9.72 22.30 31.47
C GLU A 110 9.14 23.66 31.03
N ASP A 111 10.01 24.61 30.68
CA ASP A 111 9.58 25.95 30.22
C ASP A 111 8.92 25.88 28.83
N GLU A 112 9.46 25.04 27.94
CA GLU A 112 8.86 24.77 26.62
C GLU A 112 7.49 24.09 26.75
N MET A 113 7.32 23.19 27.73
CA MET A 113 6.04 22.58 28.04
C MET A 113 5.03 23.58 28.61
N LYS A 114 5.47 24.48 29.49
CA LYS A 114 4.63 25.58 30.00
C LYS A 114 4.16 26.51 28.88
N GLU A 115 5.06 26.88 27.97
CA GLU A 115 4.73 27.71 26.81
C GLU A 115 3.72 27.00 25.89
N PHE A 116 3.95 25.73 25.58
CA PHE A 116 3.03 24.92 24.78
C PHE A 116 1.65 24.82 25.43
N ARG A 117 1.59 24.48 26.72
CA ARG A 117 0.34 24.42 27.50
C ARG A 117 -0.41 25.74 27.43
N ALA A 118 0.27 26.85 27.71
CA ALA A 118 -0.33 28.19 27.72
C ALA A 118 -0.85 28.57 26.33
N ARG A 119 -0.07 28.30 25.28
CA ARG A 119 -0.43 28.60 23.89
C ARG A 119 -1.70 27.90 23.43
N PHE A 120 -1.89 26.64 23.83
CA PHE A 120 -3.06 25.84 23.46
C PHE A 120 -4.16 25.83 24.53
N GLY A 121 -3.98 26.56 25.63
CA GLY A 121 -4.97 26.65 26.70
C GLY A 121 -5.26 25.31 27.39
N ILE A 122 -4.26 24.44 27.52
CA ILE A 122 -4.44 23.10 28.10
C ILE A 122 -4.56 23.24 29.64
N PRO A 123 -5.63 22.74 30.27
CA PRO A 123 -5.92 22.99 31.69
C PRO A 123 -5.15 22.04 32.63
N ILE A 124 -3.82 22.13 32.61
CA ILE A 124 -2.89 21.44 33.52
C ILE A 124 -2.24 22.52 34.40
N SER A 125 -2.01 22.28 35.70
CA SER A 125 -1.30 23.27 36.54
C SER A 125 0.22 23.27 36.28
N ASP A 126 0.91 24.37 36.60
CA ASP A 126 2.38 24.43 36.48
C ASP A 126 3.07 23.36 37.34
N GLU A 127 2.51 23.04 38.50
CA GLU A 127 3.01 21.98 39.39
C GLU A 127 2.94 20.60 38.73
N GLN A 128 1.85 20.34 38.00
CA GLN A 128 1.62 19.05 37.33
C GLN A 128 2.52 18.86 36.11
N ILE A 129 2.85 19.93 35.37
CA ILE A 129 3.67 19.89 34.15
C ILE A 129 5.02 19.20 34.37
N SER A 130 5.63 19.38 35.54
CA SER A 130 6.93 18.79 35.90
C SER A 130 6.99 17.25 35.80
N ASN A 131 5.83 16.58 35.77
CA ASN A 131 5.71 15.12 35.71
C ASN A 131 5.24 14.61 34.33
N ASP A 132 5.28 15.42 33.28
CA ASP A 132 4.85 15.07 31.93
C ASP A 132 3.43 14.43 31.86
N PRO A 133 2.39 15.03 32.48
CA PRO A 133 1.10 14.38 32.65
C PRO A 133 0.32 14.28 31.34
N PHE A 134 -0.40 13.17 31.15
CA PHE A 134 -1.46 13.11 30.14
C PHE A 134 -2.67 13.94 30.61
N TYR A 135 -3.23 14.74 29.70
CA TYR A 135 -4.52 15.39 29.92
C TYR A 135 -5.62 14.62 29.21
N ILE A 136 -6.62 14.20 29.99
CA ILE A 136 -7.85 13.59 29.51
C ILE A 136 -8.99 14.48 30.02
N PRO A 137 -9.78 15.12 29.15
CA PRO A 137 -10.95 15.87 29.58
C PRO A 137 -11.93 15.00 30.35
N ASP A 138 -12.67 15.59 31.29
CA ASP A 138 -13.70 14.87 32.05
C ASP A 138 -14.72 14.22 31.10
N GLU A 139 -15.21 13.05 31.49
CA GLU A 139 -16.17 12.27 30.71
C GLU A 139 -17.46 13.05 30.37
N ASP A 140 -17.90 13.91 31.29
CA ASP A 140 -19.08 14.75 31.14
C ASP A 140 -18.81 16.12 30.48
N SER A 141 -17.56 16.41 30.12
CA SER A 141 -17.16 17.67 29.48
C SER A 141 -17.79 17.85 28.09
N THR A 142 -17.92 19.11 27.66
CA THR A 142 -18.44 19.46 26.32
C THR A 142 -17.54 18.88 25.23
N GLU A 143 -16.23 18.92 25.44
CA GLU A 143 -15.18 18.44 24.56
C GLU A 143 -15.29 16.92 24.35
N MET A 144 -15.43 16.16 25.44
CA MET A 144 -15.54 14.70 25.37
C MET A 144 -16.86 14.27 24.73
N LYS A 145 -17.98 14.92 25.08
CA LYS A 145 -19.29 14.69 24.46
C LYS A 145 -19.23 14.95 22.96
N TYR A 146 -18.70 16.10 22.54
CA TYR A 146 -18.55 16.45 21.13
C TYR A 146 -17.66 15.45 20.39
N LEU A 147 -16.49 15.09 20.94
CA LEU A 147 -15.58 14.13 20.33
C LEU A 147 -16.26 12.78 20.11
N LYS A 148 -16.91 12.23 21.14
CA LYS A 148 -17.63 10.95 21.06
C LYS A 148 -18.79 11.01 20.08
N GLU A 149 -19.57 12.08 20.10
CA GLU A 149 -20.68 12.28 19.15
C GLU A 149 -20.19 12.30 17.70
N ARG A 150 -19.14 13.06 17.39
CA ARG A 150 -18.56 13.12 16.03
C ARG A 150 -18.00 11.77 15.59
N ARG A 151 -17.31 11.04 16.48
CA ARG A 151 -16.82 9.69 16.15
C ARG A 151 -17.96 8.70 15.93
N ASN A 152 -18.99 8.72 16.77
CA ASN A 152 -20.17 7.86 16.62
C ASN A 152 -20.91 8.14 15.31
N ALA A 153 -21.09 9.41 14.94
CA ALA A 153 -21.68 9.80 13.65
C ALA A 153 -20.86 9.34 12.43
N LEU A 154 -19.56 9.09 12.61
CA LEU A 154 -18.61 8.61 11.58
C LEU A 154 -18.30 7.11 11.68
N GLY A 155 -19.09 6.34 12.42
CA GLY A 155 -18.96 4.88 12.48
C GLY A 155 -17.97 4.35 13.52
N GLY A 156 -17.58 5.15 14.51
CA GLY A 156 -16.72 4.74 15.63
C GLY A 156 -15.32 5.36 15.57
N PHE A 157 -14.33 4.79 16.25
CA PHE A 157 -12.95 5.30 16.28
C PHE A 157 -12.09 4.72 15.15
N VAL A 158 -11.13 5.50 14.65
CA VAL A 158 -10.12 5.06 13.68
C VAL A 158 -8.73 5.58 14.09
N PRO A 159 -7.63 4.87 13.79
CA PRO A 159 -7.57 3.58 13.09
C PRO A 159 -8.08 2.40 13.96
N SER A 160 -8.61 1.38 13.30
CA SER A 160 -9.02 0.11 13.94
C SER A 160 -8.81 -1.04 12.96
N ARG A 161 -8.43 -2.22 13.44
CA ARG A 161 -8.21 -3.42 12.62
C ARG A 161 -9.14 -4.54 13.06
N LYS A 162 -9.87 -5.16 12.12
CA LYS A 162 -10.74 -6.31 12.40
C LYS A 162 -9.96 -7.61 12.32
N THR A 163 -10.13 -8.47 13.30
CA THR A 163 -9.45 -9.77 13.41
C THR A 163 -10.39 -10.97 13.43
N ASP A 164 -11.70 -10.74 13.61
CA ASP A 164 -12.72 -11.79 13.52
C ASP A 164 -13.08 -12.02 12.05
N LEU A 165 -12.62 -13.15 11.51
CA LEU A 165 -12.69 -13.49 10.08
C LEU A 165 -13.34 -14.86 9.95
N LYS A 166 -14.28 -14.98 9.01
CA LYS A 166 -14.87 -16.29 8.68
C LYS A 166 -13.84 -17.11 7.91
N PRO A 167 -13.39 -18.27 8.41
CA PRO A 167 -12.42 -19.10 7.69
C PRO A 167 -12.97 -19.56 6.33
N ILE A 168 -12.07 -19.74 5.38
CA ILE A 168 -12.36 -20.44 4.12
C ILE A 168 -11.96 -21.90 4.33
N LYS A 169 -12.85 -22.84 3.98
CA LYS A 169 -12.51 -24.26 3.99
C LYS A 169 -11.51 -24.56 2.87
N THR A 170 -10.44 -25.28 3.20
CA THR A 170 -9.45 -25.70 2.19
C THR A 170 -10.13 -26.51 1.08
N PRO A 171 -9.79 -26.28 -0.20
CA PRO A 171 -10.34 -27.06 -1.30
C PRO A 171 -10.08 -28.57 -1.11
N PRO A 172 -11.05 -29.41 -1.49
CA PRO A 172 -10.93 -30.85 -1.31
C PRO A 172 -9.77 -31.40 -2.13
N GLU A 173 -9.18 -32.48 -1.64
CA GLU A 173 -8.01 -33.11 -2.23
C GLU A 173 -8.23 -33.52 -3.70
N LYS A 174 -9.48 -33.85 -4.06
CA LYS A 174 -9.92 -34.13 -5.42
C LYS A 174 -9.57 -33.05 -6.44
N VAL A 175 -9.46 -31.79 -6.04
CA VAL A 175 -9.02 -30.70 -6.93
C VAL A 175 -7.58 -30.93 -7.38
N PHE A 176 -6.75 -31.54 -6.52
CA PHE A 176 -5.33 -31.71 -6.68
C PHE A 176 -4.88 -33.13 -7.09
N GLU A 177 -5.76 -34.13 -6.98
CA GLU A 177 -5.46 -35.55 -7.24
C GLU A 177 -4.71 -35.85 -8.54
N GLU A 178 -5.01 -35.12 -9.64
CA GLU A 178 -4.32 -35.36 -10.91
C GLU A 178 -2.84 -35.00 -10.87
N PHE A 179 -2.44 -34.02 -10.06
CA PHE A 179 -1.05 -33.58 -9.95
C PHE A 179 -0.23 -34.57 -9.11
N TYR A 180 -0.88 -35.36 -8.24
CA TYR A 180 -0.26 -36.43 -7.47
C TYR A 180 0.08 -37.66 -8.31
N LYS A 181 -0.60 -37.86 -9.44
CA LYS A 181 -0.35 -39.01 -10.33
C LYS A 181 0.86 -38.82 -11.25
N GLY A 182 1.40 -37.61 -11.32
CA GLY A 182 2.44 -37.26 -12.29
C GLY A 182 1.87 -37.10 -13.70
N THR A 183 2.75 -37.09 -14.71
CA THR A 183 2.40 -36.80 -16.10
C THR A 183 2.52 -37.99 -17.04
N GLU A 184 2.72 -39.20 -16.51
CA GLU A 184 2.85 -40.44 -17.30
C GLU A 184 3.91 -40.32 -18.41
N GLY A 185 5.02 -39.63 -18.12
CA GLY A 185 6.12 -39.41 -19.05
C GLY A 185 5.98 -38.19 -19.97
N ARG A 186 4.86 -37.47 -19.95
CA ARG A 186 4.74 -36.19 -20.67
C ARG A 186 5.57 -35.12 -19.99
N GLU A 187 6.37 -34.40 -20.76
CA GLU A 187 7.17 -33.30 -20.24
C GLU A 187 6.33 -32.02 -20.11
N VAL A 188 6.39 -31.41 -18.94
CA VAL A 188 5.76 -30.11 -18.62
C VAL A 188 6.64 -29.37 -17.63
N SER A 189 6.46 -28.06 -17.49
CA SER A 189 7.17 -27.26 -16.50
C SER A 189 6.35 -27.06 -15.22
N THR A 190 6.99 -26.69 -14.12
CA THR A 190 6.30 -26.30 -12.88
C THR A 190 5.43 -25.06 -13.07
N THR A 191 5.78 -24.15 -13.99
CA THR A 191 4.93 -23.02 -14.39
C THR A 191 3.62 -23.50 -15.05
N MET A 192 3.71 -24.43 -16.01
CA MET A 192 2.51 -25.00 -16.65
C MET A 192 1.61 -25.72 -15.65
N VAL A 193 2.21 -26.43 -14.70
CA VAL A 193 1.47 -27.10 -13.61
C VAL A 193 0.77 -26.07 -12.73
N PHE A 194 1.47 -25.01 -12.32
CA PHE A 194 0.89 -23.92 -11.52
C PHE A 194 -0.33 -23.31 -12.20
N VAL A 195 -0.25 -22.95 -13.48
CA VAL A 195 -1.40 -22.38 -14.22
C VAL A 195 -2.56 -23.36 -14.28
N LYS A 196 -2.29 -24.66 -14.45
CA LYS A 196 -3.34 -25.69 -14.44
C LYS A 196 -4.01 -25.84 -13.07
N ILE A 197 -3.25 -25.73 -11.97
CA ILE A 197 -3.78 -25.68 -10.60
C ILE A 197 -4.66 -24.43 -10.44
N LEU A 198 -4.16 -23.26 -10.83
CA LEU A 198 -4.88 -21.99 -10.73
C LEU A 198 -6.19 -22.02 -11.53
N ALA A 199 -6.18 -22.55 -12.76
CA ALA A 199 -7.36 -22.72 -13.60
C ALA A 199 -8.45 -23.57 -12.91
N LYS A 200 -8.07 -24.62 -12.19
CA LYS A 200 -8.98 -25.45 -11.42
C LYS A 200 -9.52 -24.73 -10.19
N LEU A 201 -8.67 -24.04 -9.44
CA LEU A 201 -9.09 -23.27 -8.26
C LEU A 201 -10.07 -22.16 -8.66
N LEU A 202 -9.86 -21.49 -9.80
CA LEU A 202 -10.79 -20.49 -10.36
C LEU A 202 -12.16 -21.08 -10.76
N LYS A 203 -12.25 -22.40 -11.02
CA LYS A 203 -13.52 -23.11 -11.29
C LYS A 203 -14.20 -23.62 -10.02
N ASP A 204 -13.52 -23.56 -8.87
CA ASP A 204 -14.11 -23.98 -7.61
C ASP A 204 -15.26 -23.03 -7.23
N LYS A 205 -16.40 -23.61 -6.84
CA LYS A 205 -17.64 -22.84 -6.59
C LYS A 205 -17.56 -22.00 -5.31
N GLU A 206 -16.75 -22.42 -4.35
CA GLU A 206 -16.63 -21.76 -3.05
C GLU A 206 -15.57 -20.66 -3.11
N ILE A 207 -14.38 -20.98 -3.64
CA ILE A 207 -13.23 -20.06 -3.58
C ILE A 207 -12.91 -19.37 -4.90
N GLY A 208 -13.40 -19.84 -6.05
CA GLY A 208 -12.98 -19.33 -7.36
C GLY A 208 -13.20 -17.83 -7.56
N LYS A 209 -14.26 -17.28 -6.96
CA LYS A 209 -14.56 -15.83 -6.96
C LYS A 209 -13.65 -15.00 -6.05
N LEU A 210 -12.94 -15.64 -5.13
CA LEU A 210 -12.05 -15.00 -4.15
C LEU A 210 -10.60 -14.98 -4.65
N ILE A 211 -10.29 -15.77 -5.67
CA ILE A 211 -8.97 -15.82 -6.28
C ILE A 211 -8.78 -14.60 -7.18
N GLY A 212 -7.68 -13.88 -6.96
CA GLY A 212 -7.25 -12.76 -7.80
C GLY A 212 -5.88 -13.05 -8.41
N PRO A 213 -5.80 -13.52 -9.65
CA PRO A 213 -4.54 -13.59 -10.37
C PRO A 213 -4.03 -12.18 -10.69
N ILE A 214 -2.74 -11.93 -10.47
CA ILE A 214 -2.08 -10.65 -10.69
C ILE A 214 -0.83 -10.91 -11.52
N VAL A 215 -0.59 -10.09 -12.53
CA VAL A 215 0.54 -10.23 -13.45
C VAL A 215 1.01 -8.83 -13.92
N PRO A 216 2.33 -8.62 -14.04
CA PRO A 216 2.90 -7.40 -14.60
C PRO A 216 3.26 -7.61 -16.08
N ASP A 217 2.32 -7.36 -16.98
CA ASP A 217 2.40 -7.50 -18.44
C ASP A 217 2.49 -8.95 -18.96
N GLU A 218 3.52 -9.70 -18.56
CA GLU A 218 3.96 -10.92 -19.25
C GLU A 218 3.16 -12.20 -18.93
N ALA A 219 1.84 -12.13 -19.09
CA ALA A 219 0.95 -13.26 -18.87
C ALA A 219 1.20 -14.46 -19.79
N ARG A 220 1.56 -14.22 -21.07
CA ARG A 220 1.82 -15.30 -22.05
C ARG A 220 3.08 -16.09 -21.72
N THR A 221 4.12 -15.41 -21.24
CA THR A 221 5.36 -16.08 -20.80
C THR A 221 5.07 -17.17 -19.77
N PHE A 222 4.06 -16.96 -18.92
CA PHE A 222 3.65 -17.92 -17.90
C PHE A 222 2.55 -18.89 -18.36
N GLY A 223 2.05 -18.81 -19.59
CA GLY A 223 0.96 -19.66 -20.09
C GLY A 223 -0.44 -19.27 -19.56
N MET A 224 -0.59 -18.05 -19.04
CA MET A 224 -1.82 -17.57 -18.41
C MET A 224 -2.92 -17.22 -19.42
N GLU A 225 -2.64 -17.21 -20.72
CA GLU A 225 -3.62 -16.88 -21.78
C GLU A 225 -4.83 -17.83 -21.80
N SER A 226 -4.64 -19.06 -21.29
CA SER A 226 -5.74 -20.01 -21.08
C SER A 226 -6.80 -19.49 -20.08
N LEU A 227 -6.41 -18.60 -19.16
CA LEU A 227 -7.29 -18.02 -18.15
C LEU A 227 -8.05 -16.79 -18.67
N PHE A 228 -7.54 -16.08 -19.69
CA PHE A 228 -8.20 -14.89 -20.25
C PHE A 228 -9.63 -15.21 -20.70
N ARG A 229 -9.80 -16.34 -21.39
CA ARG A 229 -11.13 -16.77 -21.83
C ARG A 229 -12.02 -17.17 -20.66
N GLN A 230 -11.44 -17.81 -19.64
CA GLN A 230 -12.17 -18.36 -18.50
C GLN A 230 -12.70 -17.26 -17.57
N VAL A 231 -11.84 -16.32 -17.17
CA VAL A 231 -12.15 -15.35 -16.12
C VAL A 231 -11.96 -13.89 -16.54
N GLY A 232 -11.38 -13.64 -17.73
CA GLY A 232 -11.16 -12.29 -18.24
C GLY A 232 -10.12 -11.47 -17.48
N ILE A 233 -9.64 -10.44 -18.15
CA ILE A 233 -8.76 -9.40 -17.59
C ILE A 233 -9.64 -8.25 -17.12
N TYR A 234 -9.45 -7.79 -15.90
CA TYR A 234 -10.21 -6.69 -15.35
C TYR A 234 -9.88 -5.39 -16.09
N ALA A 235 -10.89 -4.80 -16.71
CA ALA A 235 -10.80 -3.45 -17.27
C ALA A 235 -12.08 -2.69 -16.92
N HIS A 236 -11.95 -1.58 -16.17
CA HIS A 236 -13.11 -0.80 -15.73
C HIS A 236 -14.00 -0.32 -16.90
N SER A 237 -13.38 -0.01 -18.04
CA SER A 237 -14.07 0.40 -19.27
C SER A 237 -14.61 -0.78 -20.08
N GLY A 238 -14.14 -2.00 -19.83
CA GLY A 238 -14.32 -3.17 -20.70
C GLY A 238 -13.42 -3.12 -21.94
N GLN A 239 -13.56 -4.10 -22.84
CA GLN A 239 -12.81 -4.17 -24.10
C GLN A 239 -13.18 -3.00 -25.03
N LEU A 240 -12.19 -2.16 -25.36
CA LEU A 240 -12.38 -0.98 -26.23
C LEU A 240 -11.83 -1.14 -27.66
N TYR A 241 -11.21 -2.29 -27.96
CA TYR A 241 -10.52 -2.56 -29.21
C TYR A 241 -10.67 -4.03 -29.62
N GLU A 242 -10.44 -4.34 -30.90
CA GLU A 242 -10.29 -5.71 -31.37
C GLU A 242 -8.86 -6.17 -31.11
N PRO A 243 -8.63 -7.23 -30.31
CA PRO A 243 -7.29 -7.68 -29.98
C PRO A 243 -6.60 -8.27 -31.22
N VAL A 244 -5.27 -8.10 -31.31
CA VAL A 244 -4.46 -8.58 -32.44
C VAL A 244 -4.60 -10.09 -32.66
N ASP A 245 -4.93 -10.82 -31.60
CA ASP A 245 -5.13 -12.26 -31.62
C ASP A 245 -6.61 -12.67 -31.54
N ALA A 246 -7.54 -11.82 -31.98
CA ALA A 246 -8.98 -12.10 -31.98
C ALA A 246 -9.34 -13.43 -32.66
N ASP A 247 -8.58 -13.84 -33.69
CA ASP A 247 -8.75 -15.11 -34.41
C ASP A 247 -8.22 -16.34 -33.64
N SER A 248 -7.52 -16.13 -32.52
CA SER A 248 -7.00 -17.20 -31.66
C SER A 248 -8.07 -17.71 -30.70
N LEU A 249 -8.03 -19.02 -30.36
CA LEU A 249 -8.88 -19.59 -29.32
C LEU A 249 -8.63 -19.01 -27.92
N LEU A 250 -7.44 -18.46 -27.70
CA LEU A 250 -6.94 -17.90 -26.44
C LEU A 250 -6.68 -16.39 -26.57
N TYR A 251 -7.64 -15.68 -27.18
CA TYR A 251 -7.53 -14.25 -27.43
C TYR A 251 -7.52 -13.42 -26.13
N TYR A 252 -6.89 -12.25 -26.20
CA TYR A 252 -6.84 -11.29 -25.10
C TYR A 252 -8.23 -10.71 -24.82
N LYS A 253 -8.77 -10.94 -23.61
CA LYS A 253 -10.18 -10.64 -23.27
C LYS A 253 -10.29 -9.76 -22.04
N GLU A 254 -10.51 -8.47 -22.26
CA GLU A 254 -10.84 -7.51 -21.22
C GLU A 254 -12.34 -7.49 -20.91
N ALA A 255 -12.67 -7.39 -19.62
CA ALA A 255 -14.05 -7.31 -19.17
C ALA A 255 -14.16 -6.50 -17.88
N LYS A 256 -15.30 -5.82 -17.71
CA LYS A 256 -15.62 -5.10 -16.46
C LYS A 256 -15.69 -6.01 -15.24
N ASN A 257 -15.99 -7.28 -15.46
CA ASN A 257 -16.02 -8.34 -14.47
C ASN A 257 -14.86 -9.34 -14.63
N GLY A 258 -13.78 -8.94 -15.30
CA GLY A 258 -12.56 -9.75 -15.36
C GLY A 258 -11.99 -9.98 -13.96
N GLN A 259 -11.35 -11.13 -13.74
CA GLN A 259 -10.72 -11.46 -12.45
C GLN A 259 -9.20 -11.27 -12.43
N ILE A 260 -8.54 -11.30 -13.60
CA ILE A 260 -7.09 -11.10 -13.69
C ILE A 260 -6.79 -9.61 -13.60
N LEU A 261 -5.88 -9.24 -12.69
CA LEU A 261 -5.29 -7.90 -12.63
C LEU A 261 -4.03 -7.88 -13.49
N GLU A 262 -4.15 -7.26 -14.66
CA GLU A 262 -3.04 -6.97 -15.56
C GLU A 262 -2.56 -5.54 -15.30
N GLU A 263 -1.42 -5.39 -14.63
CA GLU A 263 -0.96 -4.09 -14.13
C GLU A 263 0.01 -3.41 -15.12
N GLY A 264 0.38 -4.11 -16.19
CA GLY A 264 1.46 -3.70 -17.09
C GLY A 264 2.84 -3.82 -16.42
N ILE A 265 3.86 -3.16 -16.98
CA ILE A 265 5.25 -3.26 -16.50
C ILE A 265 5.44 -2.49 -15.18
N THR A 266 4.93 -3.05 -14.08
CA THR A 266 5.01 -2.48 -12.74
C THR A 266 4.93 -3.58 -11.67
N GLU A 267 6.09 -4.11 -11.25
CA GLU A 267 6.12 -5.07 -10.15
C GLU A 267 5.69 -4.41 -8.83
N ALA A 268 6.02 -3.14 -8.63
CA ALA A 268 5.62 -2.39 -7.44
C ALA A 268 4.11 -2.12 -7.39
N GLY A 269 3.50 -1.82 -8.55
CA GLY A 269 2.04 -1.70 -8.66
C GLY A 269 1.35 -3.04 -8.42
N SER A 270 1.84 -4.11 -9.05
CA SER A 270 1.34 -5.47 -8.85
C SER A 270 1.44 -5.93 -7.40
N MET A 271 2.55 -5.63 -6.72
CA MET A 271 2.70 -5.91 -5.30
C MET A 271 1.76 -5.08 -4.43
N SER A 272 1.47 -3.84 -4.82
CA SER A 272 0.48 -3.01 -4.13
C SER A 272 -0.93 -3.61 -4.27
N SER A 273 -1.29 -4.12 -5.46
CA SER A 273 -2.52 -4.88 -5.68
C SER A 273 -2.54 -6.20 -4.89
N PHE A 274 -1.40 -6.90 -4.80
CA PHE A 274 -1.24 -8.08 -3.95
C PHE A 274 -1.48 -7.76 -2.47
N ILE A 275 -0.91 -6.69 -1.93
CA ILE A 275 -1.10 -6.26 -0.53
C ILE A 275 -2.58 -5.89 -0.29
N ALA A 276 -3.19 -5.13 -1.20
CA ALA A 276 -4.59 -4.73 -1.08
C ALA A 276 -5.52 -5.95 -1.05
N ALA A 277 -5.33 -6.91 -1.97
CA ALA A 277 -6.09 -8.14 -1.99
C ALA A 277 -5.78 -9.02 -0.76
N GLY A 278 -4.50 -9.21 -0.43
CA GLY A 278 -4.06 -10.08 0.65
C GLY A 278 -4.44 -9.58 2.05
N THR A 279 -4.77 -8.30 2.21
CA THR A 279 -5.26 -7.68 3.45
C THR A 279 -6.76 -7.42 3.44
N ALA A 280 -7.47 -7.71 2.34
CA ALA A 280 -8.91 -7.51 2.21
C ALA A 280 -9.72 -8.26 3.29
N HIS A 281 -9.15 -9.33 3.84
CA HIS A 281 -9.73 -10.05 4.97
C HIS A 281 -9.95 -9.11 6.15
N SER A 282 -8.93 -8.32 6.54
CA SER A 282 -9.01 -7.43 7.69
C SER A 282 -9.69 -6.10 7.35
N THR A 283 -9.41 -5.56 6.16
CA THR A 283 -9.91 -4.24 5.74
C THR A 283 -11.40 -4.28 5.34
N HIS A 284 -11.82 -5.35 4.66
CA HIS A 284 -13.16 -5.47 4.07
C HIS A 284 -13.97 -6.66 4.59
N GLY A 285 -13.37 -7.57 5.39
CA GLY A 285 -14.02 -8.80 5.82
C GLY A 285 -14.11 -9.86 4.72
N ILE A 286 -13.30 -9.74 3.65
CA ILE A 286 -13.33 -10.62 2.47
C ILE A 286 -11.98 -11.31 2.33
N ASN A 287 -11.95 -12.63 2.50
CA ASN A 287 -10.74 -13.43 2.30
C ASN A 287 -10.43 -13.60 0.79
N MET A 288 -9.90 -12.56 0.16
CA MET A 288 -9.32 -12.66 -1.18
C MET A 288 -8.03 -13.48 -1.14
N ILE A 289 -7.77 -14.25 -2.20
CA ILE A 289 -6.61 -15.13 -2.36
C ILE A 289 -5.80 -14.67 -3.57
N PRO A 290 -4.89 -13.70 -3.41
CA PRO A 290 -4.11 -13.21 -4.53
C PRO A 290 -3.01 -14.22 -4.93
N PHE A 291 -2.84 -14.39 -6.24
CA PHE A 291 -1.73 -15.11 -6.86
C PHE A 291 -0.99 -14.15 -7.78
N PHE A 292 0.15 -13.64 -7.33
CA PHE A 292 0.97 -12.70 -8.09
C PHE A 292 2.13 -13.43 -8.75
N ILE A 293 2.07 -13.61 -10.07
CA ILE A 293 3.13 -14.26 -10.85
C ILE A 293 3.93 -13.23 -11.65
N TYR A 294 5.26 -13.37 -11.62
CA TYR A 294 6.20 -12.43 -12.23
C TYR A 294 7.55 -13.13 -12.45
N TYR A 295 8.47 -12.52 -13.22
CA TYR A 295 9.85 -13.02 -13.34
C TYR A 295 10.54 -12.95 -11.97
N SER A 296 10.96 -14.09 -11.40
CA SER A 296 11.40 -14.18 -9.99
C SER A 296 12.45 -13.13 -9.60
N MET A 297 13.35 -12.79 -10.52
CA MET A 297 14.36 -11.73 -10.39
C MET A 297 13.80 -10.36 -10.00
N PHE A 298 12.59 -10.01 -10.48
CA PHE A 298 11.95 -8.72 -10.24
C PHE A 298 10.95 -8.76 -9.07
N GLY A 299 11.00 -9.81 -8.26
CA GLY A 299 10.33 -9.85 -6.96
C GLY A 299 11.19 -9.21 -5.87
N LEU A 300 11.68 -10.03 -4.96
CA LEU A 300 12.36 -9.59 -3.74
C LEU A 300 13.53 -8.62 -3.98
N GLN A 301 14.24 -8.71 -5.11
CA GLN A 301 15.31 -7.76 -5.43
C GLN A 301 14.78 -6.36 -5.80
N ARG A 302 13.63 -6.28 -6.48
CA ARG A 302 13.07 -5.02 -7.00
C ARG A 302 12.07 -4.37 -6.04
N ILE A 303 11.27 -5.18 -5.36
CA ILE A 303 10.13 -4.77 -4.52
C ILE A 303 10.27 -5.24 -3.06
N GLY A 304 11.49 -5.55 -2.60
CA GLY A 304 11.72 -6.12 -1.27
C GLY A 304 11.14 -5.33 -0.09
N ASP A 305 11.16 -4.00 -0.15
CA ASP A 305 10.57 -3.15 0.91
C ASP A 305 9.03 -3.26 0.95
N LEU A 306 8.38 -3.45 -0.21
CA LEU A 306 6.95 -3.74 -0.28
C LEU A 306 6.63 -5.16 0.21
N VAL A 307 7.54 -6.12 0.00
CA VAL A 307 7.39 -7.47 0.58
C VAL A 307 7.53 -7.45 2.09
N TRP A 308 8.44 -6.63 2.62
CA TRP A 308 8.53 -6.39 4.06
C TRP A 308 7.24 -5.76 4.60
N ALA A 309 6.73 -4.71 3.93
CA ALA A 309 5.46 -4.08 4.28
C ALA A 309 4.27 -5.07 4.23
N ALA A 310 4.26 -6.00 3.27
CA ALA A 310 3.26 -7.07 3.19
C ALA A 310 3.31 -7.98 4.42
N GLY A 311 4.50 -8.30 4.90
CA GLY A 311 4.71 -9.05 6.15
C GLY A 311 4.18 -8.30 7.37
N ASP A 312 4.51 -7.02 7.51
CA ASP A 312 4.10 -6.15 8.63
C ASP A 312 2.57 -5.98 8.71
N ILE A 313 1.93 -5.68 7.58
CA ILE A 313 0.47 -5.47 7.53
C ILE A 313 -0.34 -6.78 7.65
N GLY A 314 0.34 -7.93 7.60
CA GLY A 314 -0.24 -9.27 7.68
C GLY A 314 -1.00 -9.66 6.42
N ALA A 315 -0.42 -9.39 5.23
CA ALA A 315 -0.96 -9.85 3.96
C ALA A 315 -0.92 -11.38 3.87
N LYS A 316 -1.91 -11.95 3.18
CA LYS A 316 -2.02 -13.38 2.88
C LYS A 316 -2.09 -13.56 1.37
N GLY A 317 -1.43 -14.57 0.82
CA GLY A 317 -1.41 -14.81 -0.62
C GLY A 317 -0.21 -15.59 -1.11
N PHE A 318 -0.11 -15.73 -2.43
CA PHE A 318 0.97 -16.43 -3.11
C PHE A 318 1.70 -15.51 -4.07
N MET A 319 2.99 -15.30 -3.81
CA MET A 319 3.94 -14.74 -4.75
C MET A 319 4.58 -15.90 -5.52
N ILE A 320 4.46 -15.88 -6.84
CA ILE A 320 4.94 -16.94 -7.72
C ILE A 320 6.09 -16.39 -8.56
N GLY A 321 7.31 -16.76 -8.18
CA GLY A 321 8.52 -16.40 -8.92
C GLY A 321 8.66 -17.28 -10.16
N GLY A 322 8.07 -16.86 -11.27
CA GLY A 322 8.15 -17.55 -12.56
C GLY A 322 9.53 -17.39 -13.21
N THR A 323 9.83 -18.26 -14.18
CA THR A 323 11.11 -18.29 -14.91
C THR A 323 12.33 -18.30 -13.98
N ALA A 324 12.19 -18.92 -12.80
CA ALA A 324 13.23 -18.95 -11.79
C ALA A 324 14.38 -19.92 -12.16
N GLY A 325 15.52 -19.75 -11.48
CA GLY A 325 16.70 -20.58 -11.66
C GLY A 325 17.76 -19.91 -12.53
N ARG A 326 19.00 -19.86 -12.03
CA ARG A 326 20.12 -19.16 -12.68
C ARG A 326 20.40 -19.75 -14.07
N THR A 327 20.30 -21.06 -14.21
CA THR A 327 20.62 -21.79 -15.44
C THR A 327 19.38 -22.11 -16.29
N THR A 328 18.19 -22.10 -15.69
CA THR A 328 16.93 -22.47 -16.35
C THR A 328 16.51 -21.41 -17.37
N LEU A 329 16.70 -20.13 -17.04
CA LEU A 329 16.44 -18.99 -17.94
C LEU A 329 17.71 -18.60 -18.73
N ASN A 330 18.31 -19.57 -19.43
CA ASN A 330 19.63 -19.46 -20.06
C ASN A 330 19.76 -18.35 -21.13
N GLY A 331 18.68 -17.94 -21.79
CA GLY A 331 18.70 -16.95 -22.88
C GLY A 331 18.67 -15.47 -22.46
N GLU A 332 18.14 -15.16 -21.27
CA GLU A 332 17.84 -13.77 -20.88
C GLU A 332 19.02 -13.04 -20.20
N GLY A 333 20.03 -13.80 -19.75
CA GLY A 333 21.29 -13.26 -19.25
C GLY A 333 21.24 -12.58 -17.88
N LEU A 334 22.22 -11.70 -17.64
CA LEU A 334 22.65 -11.24 -16.30
C LEU A 334 21.52 -10.66 -15.44
N GLN A 335 20.62 -9.89 -16.04
CA GLN A 335 19.57 -9.17 -15.30
C GLN A 335 18.28 -9.97 -15.10
N HIS A 336 18.21 -11.22 -15.57
CA HIS A 336 17.00 -12.04 -15.50
C HIS A 336 17.25 -13.39 -14.82
N GLN A 337 18.43 -13.98 -15.01
CA GLN A 337 18.78 -15.28 -14.46
C GLN A 337 18.84 -15.24 -12.94
N ASP A 338 17.80 -15.66 -12.24
CA ASP A 338 17.71 -15.59 -10.79
C ASP A 338 18.24 -16.84 -10.10
N GLY A 339 19.27 -16.68 -9.27
CA GLY A 339 19.75 -17.70 -8.34
C GLY A 339 19.99 -17.16 -6.94
N HIS A 340 19.19 -16.19 -6.49
CA HIS A 340 19.37 -15.58 -5.18
C HIS A 340 18.10 -15.01 -4.53
N SER A 341 16.94 -15.01 -5.20
CA SER A 341 15.68 -14.54 -4.60
C SER A 341 15.33 -15.25 -3.29
N HIS A 342 15.60 -16.56 -3.16
CA HIS A 342 15.42 -17.30 -1.90
C HIS A 342 16.30 -16.80 -0.75
N LEU A 343 17.51 -16.29 -1.03
CA LEU A 343 18.36 -15.67 0.00
C LEU A 343 17.77 -14.34 0.49
N LEU A 344 17.13 -13.58 -0.41
CA LEU A 344 16.41 -12.36 -0.04
C LEU A 344 15.14 -12.70 0.76
N ALA A 345 14.44 -13.77 0.37
CA ALA A 345 13.22 -14.24 1.02
C ALA A 345 13.45 -14.60 2.49
N TYR A 346 14.61 -15.19 2.79
CA TYR A 346 15.02 -15.61 4.13
C TYR A 346 14.94 -14.50 5.18
N THR A 347 15.06 -13.24 4.78
CA THR A 347 15.01 -12.10 5.70
C THR A 347 13.60 -11.78 6.22
N VAL A 348 12.54 -12.25 5.54
CA VAL A 348 11.14 -11.92 5.85
C VAL A 348 10.51 -13.01 6.74
N PRO A 349 10.24 -12.76 8.03
CA PRO A 349 9.94 -13.83 9.00
C PRO A 349 8.69 -14.67 8.71
N ASN A 350 7.65 -14.06 8.15
CA ASN A 350 6.37 -14.70 7.85
C ASN A 350 6.18 -15.02 6.35
N LEU A 351 7.27 -14.99 5.57
CA LEU A 351 7.29 -15.43 4.18
C LEU A 351 7.75 -16.89 4.09
N CYS A 352 6.83 -17.78 3.73
CA CYS A 352 7.14 -19.19 3.52
C CYS A 352 7.66 -19.40 2.09
N ALA A 353 8.98 -19.59 1.95
CA ALA A 353 9.66 -19.70 0.66
C ALA A 353 9.94 -21.17 0.27
N TYR A 354 9.55 -21.58 -0.94
CA TYR A 354 9.73 -22.94 -1.47
C TYR A 354 10.19 -22.94 -2.93
N ASP A 355 10.99 -23.95 -3.30
CA ASP A 355 11.49 -24.18 -4.66
C ASP A 355 11.13 -25.62 -5.13
N PRO A 356 9.86 -25.87 -5.47
CA PRO A 356 9.40 -27.20 -5.86
C PRO A 356 9.92 -27.60 -7.24
N ALA A 357 10.31 -28.87 -7.36
CA ALA A 357 10.71 -29.50 -8.60
C ALA A 357 9.56 -30.26 -9.27
N PHE A 358 8.55 -30.73 -8.53
CA PHE A 358 7.55 -31.63 -9.12
C PHE A 358 6.12 -31.13 -8.98
N ALA A 359 5.26 -31.62 -9.88
CA ALA A 359 3.86 -31.24 -9.94
C ALA A 359 3.12 -31.49 -8.62
N TYR A 360 3.42 -32.61 -7.95
CA TYR A 360 2.79 -32.95 -6.68
C TYR A 360 3.21 -32.03 -5.54
N GLU A 361 4.46 -31.55 -5.52
CA GLU A 361 4.97 -30.63 -4.50
C GLU A 361 4.23 -29.29 -4.59
N LEU A 362 4.08 -28.75 -5.81
CA LEU A 362 3.27 -27.54 -6.04
C LEU A 362 1.83 -27.71 -5.55
N ALA A 363 1.21 -28.85 -5.85
CA ALA A 363 -0.16 -29.14 -5.44
C ALA A 363 -0.30 -29.24 -3.91
N VAL A 364 0.67 -29.85 -3.22
CA VAL A 364 0.72 -29.90 -1.75
C VAL A 364 0.92 -28.50 -1.17
N LEU A 365 1.92 -27.75 -1.65
CA LEU A 365 2.26 -26.42 -1.13
C LEU A 365 1.14 -25.40 -1.30
N ILE A 366 0.49 -25.36 -2.48
CA ILE A 366 -0.62 -24.43 -2.72
C ILE A 366 -1.82 -24.78 -1.82
N ARG A 367 -2.14 -26.07 -1.69
CA ARG A 367 -3.23 -26.50 -0.82
C ARG A 367 -2.94 -26.20 0.65
N GLU A 368 -1.74 -26.49 1.13
CA GLU A 368 -1.34 -26.22 2.52
C GLU A 368 -1.25 -24.71 2.79
N GLY A 369 -0.78 -23.92 1.83
CA GLY A 369 -0.80 -22.46 1.95
C GLY A 369 -2.23 -21.92 2.09
N ILE A 370 -3.19 -22.43 1.31
CA ILE A 370 -4.60 -22.03 1.45
C ILE A 370 -5.12 -22.41 2.84
N LYS A 371 -4.81 -23.62 3.31
CA LYS A 371 -5.18 -24.11 4.64
C LYS A 371 -4.63 -23.23 5.75
N ARG A 372 -3.32 -23.02 5.78
CA ARG A 372 -2.63 -22.21 6.80
C ARG A 372 -3.16 -20.77 6.83
N MET A 373 -3.24 -20.13 5.66
CA MET A 373 -3.60 -18.72 5.60
C MET A 373 -5.08 -18.46 5.85
N TYR A 374 -5.98 -19.29 5.30
CA TYR A 374 -7.42 -18.97 5.25
C TYR A 374 -8.32 -19.90 6.06
N GLU A 375 -7.92 -21.15 6.33
CA GLU A 375 -8.66 -22.05 7.23
C GLU A 375 -8.17 -21.90 8.67
N GLU A 376 -6.86 -22.01 8.88
CA GLU A 376 -6.20 -21.86 10.19
C GLU A 376 -5.89 -20.39 10.52
N GLN A 377 -6.14 -19.48 9.57
CA GLN A 377 -6.03 -18.02 9.74
C GLN A 377 -4.64 -17.51 10.16
N ARG A 378 -3.56 -18.24 9.85
CA ARG A 378 -2.18 -17.81 10.09
C ARG A 378 -1.82 -16.56 9.27
N ASN A 379 -1.04 -15.67 9.86
CA ASN A 379 -0.57 -14.42 9.23
C ASN A 379 0.77 -14.66 8.52
N GLU A 380 0.69 -15.44 7.45
CA GLU A 380 1.81 -15.85 6.61
C GLU A 380 1.43 -15.64 5.15
N PHE A 381 2.43 -15.56 4.27
CA PHE A 381 2.24 -15.58 2.83
C PHE A 381 3.37 -16.39 2.19
N PHE A 382 3.14 -16.84 0.96
CA PHE A 382 3.98 -17.84 0.32
C PHE A 382 4.77 -17.23 -0.83
N TYR A 383 6.04 -17.61 -0.94
CA TYR A 383 6.87 -17.37 -2.11
C TYR A 383 7.25 -18.72 -2.71
N ILE A 384 6.79 -18.99 -3.93
CA ILE A 384 7.03 -20.27 -4.60
C ILE A 384 7.69 -19.97 -5.95
N THR A 385 8.90 -20.46 -6.16
CA THR A 385 9.55 -20.39 -7.47
C THR A 385 9.00 -21.46 -8.40
N VAL A 386 8.79 -21.11 -9.66
CA VAL A 386 8.38 -22.02 -10.72
C VAL A 386 9.26 -21.80 -11.96
N MET A 387 9.56 -22.90 -12.65
CA MET A 387 10.52 -22.98 -13.73
C MET A 387 9.79 -23.14 -15.07
N ASN A 388 10.46 -22.77 -16.16
CA ASN A 388 9.96 -22.84 -17.54
C ASN A 388 10.48 -24.06 -18.32
N GLU A 389 11.43 -24.82 -17.76
CA GLU A 389 11.95 -26.05 -18.37
C GLU A 389 10.93 -27.20 -18.26
N ASN A 390 10.75 -27.95 -19.34
CA ASN A 390 9.86 -29.10 -19.39
C ASN A 390 10.62 -30.38 -19.09
N TYR A 391 10.08 -31.20 -18.19
CA TYR A 391 10.56 -32.55 -17.92
C TYR A 391 9.43 -33.43 -17.41
N ALA A 392 9.65 -34.75 -17.37
CA ALA A 392 8.66 -35.69 -16.88
C ALA A 392 8.41 -35.49 -15.37
N MET A 393 7.13 -35.37 -15.00
CA MET A 393 6.72 -35.21 -13.60
C MET A 393 6.34 -36.58 -13.03
N PRO A 394 7.10 -37.12 -12.05
CA PRO A 394 6.82 -38.42 -11.47
C PRO A 394 5.56 -38.39 -10.58
N PRO A 395 4.95 -39.56 -10.30
CA PRO A 395 3.92 -39.66 -9.28
C PRO A 395 4.50 -39.33 -7.90
N MET A 396 3.64 -38.81 -7.03
CA MET A 396 3.96 -38.51 -5.65
C MET A 396 4.30 -39.81 -4.89
N PRO A 397 5.45 -39.90 -4.22
CA PRO A 397 5.75 -41.00 -3.31
C PRO A 397 4.73 -41.12 -2.17
N GLU A 398 4.63 -42.29 -1.54
CA GLU A 398 3.80 -42.45 -0.35
C GLU A 398 4.39 -41.68 0.84
N GLY A 399 3.54 -41.04 1.65
CA GLY A 399 3.93 -40.43 2.93
C GLY A 399 4.61 -39.04 2.86
N VAL A 400 4.67 -38.39 1.69
CA VAL A 400 5.39 -37.11 1.51
C VAL A 400 4.51 -35.85 1.56
N LYS A 401 3.34 -35.92 2.21
CA LYS A 401 2.38 -34.80 2.24
C LYS A 401 2.60 -33.79 3.36
N ASP A 402 3.39 -34.14 4.37
CA ASP A 402 3.55 -33.33 5.59
C ASP A 402 4.56 -32.17 5.43
N GLY A 403 5.10 -31.97 4.23
CA GLY A 403 6.14 -30.97 3.93
C GLY A 403 7.49 -31.62 3.77
#